data_AF-A0A8T6MPH2-F1
#
_entry.id   AF-A0A8T6MPH2-F1
#
_cell.length_a   1.000
_cell.length_b   1.000
_cell.length_c   1.000
_cell.angle_alpha   90.00
_cell.angle_beta   90.00
_cell.angle_gamma   90.00
#
_symmetry.space_group_name_H-M   'P 1'
#
loop_
_entity.id
_entity.type
_entity.pdbx_description
1 polymer ?
#
loop_
_entity_poly.entity_id
_entity_poly.type
_entity_poly.pdbx_seq_one_letter_code
_entity_poly.pdbx_strand_id
1 'polypeptide(L)'
;MSAVKNVIKDNYNMMLLKDYLREAIKESGFSHVEISKTPTGTRVVLHVTRPGIVIGRKGTGIRELTEKLEKSFGLKSPQIAVNEISQPELTSSVMCNRLAQLIERGTAFRRATMWTLQQIMNAGAMGVQITVSGKLRGDRSSFEKHSLGILPRAGHSASVIVDEDTTHIPTPMGYIGVRIRIARKERYIPEFELKGKKETKEEREIRLAKEESERVARTESEQVKLDQEKIEQMDTMDEVEEKLK
;
A
#
# COMPACT_ATOMS: atom_id res chain seq x y z
N MET A 1 -2.37 36.54 21.55
CA MET A 1 -3.33 35.46 21.22
C MET A 1 -3.10 34.30 22.17
N SER A 2 -4.17 33.61 22.61
CA SER A 2 -4.05 32.38 23.41
C SER A 2 -3.31 31.29 22.62
N ALA A 3 -2.55 30.44 23.32
CA ALA A 3 -1.80 29.34 22.71
C ALA A 3 -2.69 28.45 21.81
N VAL A 4 -3.93 28.20 22.26
CA VAL A 4 -4.92 27.41 21.50
C VAL A 4 -5.26 28.06 20.16
N LYS A 5 -5.48 29.38 20.14
CA LYS A 5 -5.79 30.11 18.90
C LYS A 5 -4.63 30.07 17.91
N ASN A 6 -3.40 30.09 18.41
CA ASN A 6 -2.22 29.99 17.55
C ASN A 6 -2.10 28.61 16.90
N VAL A 7 -2.31 27.53 17.68
CA VAL A 7 -2.27 26.16 17.14
C VAL A 7 -3.34 25.94 16.08
N ILE A 8 -4.57 26.43 16.32
CA ILE A 8 -5.66 26.31 15.34
C ILE A 8 -5.33 27.09 14.06
N LYS A 9 -4.83 28.32 14.18
CA LYS A 9 -4.43 29.13 13.03
C LYS A 9 -3.32 28.47 12.22
N ASP A 10 -2.35 27.88 12.91
CA ASP A 10 -1.24 27.18 12.27
C ASP A 10 -1.71 25.94 11.50
N ASN A 11 -2.57 25.12 12.11
CA ASN A 11 -3.15 23.95 11.45
C ASN A 11 -4.00 24.35 10.23
N TYR A 12 -4.77 25.42 10.34
CA TYR A 12 -5.56 25.96 9.23
C TYR A 12 -4.66 26.37 8.05
N ASN A 13 -3.59 27.12 8.33
CA ASN A 13 -2.63 27.53 7.30
C ASN A 13 -1.92 26.31 6.67
N MET A 14 -1.57 25.30 7.46
CA MET A 14 -0.98 24.06 6.95
C MET A 14 -1.94 23.27 6.06
N MET A 15 -3.23 23.22 6.39
CA MET A 15 -4.25 22.58 5.57
C MET A 15 -4.37 23.27 4.21
N LEU A 16 -4.55 24.61 4.20
CA LEU A 16 -4.64 25.38 2.96
C LEU A 16 -3.41 25.22 2.07
N LEU A 17 -2.21 25.21 2.69
CA LEU A 17 -0.97 25.01 1.97
C LEU A 17 -0.89 23.60 1.34
N LYS A 18 -1.32 22.58 2.07
CA LYS A 18 -1.36 21.20 1.56
C LYS A 18 -2.29 21.06 0.35
N ASP A 19 -3.47 21.65 0.42
CA ASP A 19 -4.44 21.60 -0.68
C ASP A 19 -3.91 22.35 -1.91
N TYR A 20 -3.33 23.52 -1.71
CA TYR A 20 -2.68 24.28 -2.78
C TYR A 20 -1.54 23.50 -3.46
N LEU A 21 -0.65 22.90 -2.68
CA LEU A 21 0.47 22.11 -3.21
C LEU A 21 -0.01 20.86 -3.94
N ARG A 22 -1.07 20.21 -3.44
CA ARG A 22 -1.68 19.04 -4.08
C ARG A 22 -2.20 19.38 -5.48
N GLU A 23 -2.80 20.55 -5.67
CA GLU A 23 -3.27 21.01 -6.98
C GLU A 23 -2.14 21.50 -7.88
N ALA A 24 -1.28 22.37 -7.37
CA ALA A 24 -0.19 22.98 -8.14
C ALA A 24 0.82 21.94 -8.65
N ILE A 25 1.03 20.87 -7.89
CA ILE A 25 2.07 19.85 -8.13
C ILE A 25 1.42 18.50 -8.51
N LYS A 26 0.16 18.50 -8.98
CA LYS A 26 -0.56 17.28 -9.41
C LYS A 26 0.23 16.48 -10.44
N GLU A 27 0.90 17.16 -11.37
CA GLU A 27 1.64 16.50 -12.45
C GLU A 27 2.90 15.79 -11.94
N SER A 28 3.61 16.33 -10.96
CA SER A 28 4.87 15.72 -10.51
C SER A 28 4.68 14.52 -9.57
N GLY A 29 3.43 14.14 -9.26
CA GLY A 29 3.11 13.04 -8.36
C GLY A 29 3.37 13.40 -6.89
N PHE A 30 2.61 14.35 -6.36
CA PHE A 30 2.66 14.75 -4.96
C PHE A 30 2.18 13.64 -4.01
N SER A 31 2.91 13.42 -2.92
CA SER A 31 2.53 12.51 -1.83
C SER A 31 2.20 13.28 -0.55
N HIS A 32 3.22 13.81 0.11
CA HIS A 32 3.06 14.57 1.34
C HIS A 32 4.09 15.69 1.43
N VAL A 33 3.83 16.61 2.35
CA VAL A 33 4.69 17.74 2.65
C VAL A 33 4.98 17.78 4.14
N GLU A 34 6.24 18.00 4.46
CA GLU A 34 6.71 18.27 5.81
C GLU A 34 7.08 19.75 5.92
N ILE A 35 6.54 20.41 6.94
CA ILE A 35 6.73 21.84 7.16
C ILE A 35 7.38 22.01 8.53
N SER A 36 8.57 22.58 8.55
CA SER A 36 9.29 22.91 9.77
C SER A 36 9.48 24.43 9.85
N LYS A 37 8.84 25.05 10.84
CA LYS A 37 9.02 26.48 11.11
C LYS A 37 10.25 26.67 11.99
N THR A 38 11.26 27.35 11.47
CA THR A 38 12.42 27.80 12.26
C THR A 38 12.29 29.31 12.51
N PRO A 39 13.00 29.88 13.51
CA PRO A 39 12.98 31.32 13.74
C PRO A 39 13.48 32.13 12.54
N THR A 40 14.39 31.54 11.75
CA THR A 40 15.01 32.16 10.57
C THR A 40 14.15 32.05 9.31
N GLY A 41 13.33 31.02 9.18
CA GLY A 41 12.48 30.83 8.01
C GLY A 41 11.61 29.57 8.08
N THR A 42 10.87 29.29 7.02
CA THR A 42 10.05 28.06 6.95
C THR A 42 10.68 27.07 5.99
N ARG A 43 11.07 25.90 6.48
CA ARG A 43 11.55 24.80 5.63
C ARG A 43 10.37 23.93 5.20
N VAL A 44 10.19 23.80 3.89
CA VAL A 44 9.13 22.99 3.28
C VAL A 44 9.80 21.86 2.50
N VAL A 45 9.62 20.62 2.96
CA VAL A 45 10.13 19.43 2.28
C VAL A 45 8.99 18.76 1.53
N LEU A 46 9.08 18.77 0.20
CA LEU A 46 8.11 18.16 -0.70
C LEU A 46 8.55 16.74 -1.04
N HIS A 47 7.70 15.76 -0.79
CA HIS A 47 7.92 14.38 -1.22
C HIS A 47 7.16 14.10 -2.50
N VAL A 48 7.88 13.84 -3.58
CA VAL A 48 7.34 13.70 -4.93
C VAL A 48 7.96 12.51 -5.66
N THR A 49 7.28 12.03 -6.70
CA THR A 49 7.82 10.96 -7.55
C THR A 49 8.76 11.48 -8.63
N ARG A 50 8.51 12.68 -9.16
CA ARG A 50 9.30 13.27 -10.25
C ARG A 50 9.84 14.64 -9.84
N PRO A 51 11.00 14.71 -9.15
CA PRO A 51 11.54 15.99 -8.66
C PRO A 51 11.89 16.97 -9.79
N GLY A 52 12.30 16.47 -10.97
CA GLY A 52 12.67 17.31 -12.11
C GLY A 52 11.54 18.23 -12.59
N ILE A 53 10.28 17.77 -12.52
CA ILE A 53 9.11 18.58 -12.93
C ILE A 53 8.87 19.72 -11.93
N VAL A 54 9.08 19.49 -10.64
CA VAL A 54 8.92 20.51 -9.58
C VAL A 54 9.99 21.60 -9.68
N ILE A 55 11.23 21.20 -9.95
CA ILE A 55 12.35 22.14 -10.12
C ILE A 55 12.12 23.03 -11.36
N GLY A 56 11.63 22.44 -12.45
CA GLY A 56 11.41 23.12 -13.71
C GLY A 56 12.71 23.45 -14.45
N ARG A 57 12.62 24.15 -15.58
CA ARG A 57 13.79 24.50 -16.41
C ARG A 57 14.62 25.56 -15.69
N LYS A 58 15.91 25.29 -15.46
CA LYS A 58 16.83 26.22 -14.76
C LYS A 58 16.32 26.68 -13.37
N GLY A 59 15.49 25.87 -12.70
CA GLY A 59 14.96 26.20 -11.36
C GLY A 59 13.82 27.23 -11.36
N THR A 60 13.18 27.52 -12.50
CA THR A 60 12.05 28.46 -12.56
C THR A 60 10.87 28.00 -11.73
N GLY A 61 10.56 26.69 -11.73
CA GLY A 61 9.42 26.13 -11.00
C GLY A 61 9.51 26.35 -9.49
N ILE A 62 10.68 26.08 -8.89
CA ILE A 62 10.92 26.34 -7.46
C ILE A 62 10.85 27.82 -7.13
N ARG A 63 11.38 28.71 -8.00
CA ARG A 63 11.31 30.16 -7.78
C ARG A 63 9.87 30.66 -7.77
N GLU A 64 9.08 30.25 -8.76
CA GLU A 64 7.65 30.58 -8.84
C GLU A 64 6.87 30.04 -7.64
N LEU A 65 7.13 28.81 -7.22
CA LEU A 65 6.53 28.23 -6.02
C LEU A 65 6.92 29.04 -4.78
N THR A 66 8.19 29.38 -4.62
CA THR A 66 8.69 30.16 -3.46
C THR A 66 8.01 31.53 -3.38
N GLU A 67 7.92 32.25 -4.51
CA GLU A 67 7.24 33.54 -4.56
C GLU A 67 5.74 33.45 -4.24
N LYS A 68 5.05 32.43 -4.76
CA LYS A 68 3.63 32.21 -4.47
C LYS A 68 3.40 31.85 -3.00
N LEU A 69 4.28 31.04 -2.41
CA LEU A 69 4.22 30.69 -0.99
C LEU A 69 4.43 31.91 -0.09
N GLU A 70 5.35 32.79 -0.45
CA GLU A 70 5.61 34.03 0.28
C GLU A 70 4.42 35.00 0.17
N LYS A 71 3.89 35.22 -1.05
CA LYS A 71 2.78 36.14 -1.31
C LYS A 71 1.43 35.65 -0.75
N SER A 72 1.06 34.39 -0.98
CA SER A 72 -0.27 33.87 -0.65
C SER A 72 -0.39 33.45 0.81
N PHE A 73 0.67 32.89 1.40
CA PHE A 73 0.62 32.34 2.76
C PHE A 73 1.40 33.17 3.78
N GLY A 74 2.10 34.22 3.35
CA GLY A 74 2.86 35.12 4.24
C GLY A 74 3.99 34.39 4.99
N LEU A 75 4.53 33.33 4.41
CA LEU A 75 5.61 32.56 5.01
C LEU A 75 6.89 33.40 4.99
N LYS A 76 7.54 33.52 6.15
CA LYS A 76 8.84 34.20 6.24
C LYS A 76 9.91 33.34 5.56
N SER A 77 10.47 33.86 4.45
CA SER A 77 11.59 33.29 3.71
C SER A 77 11.49 31.77 3.54
N PRO A 78 10.54 31.26 2.72
CA PRO A 78 10.34 29.83 2.55
C PRO A 78 11.53 29.19 1.82
N GLN A 79 12.07 28.11 2.41
CA GLN A 79 13.09 27.27 1.81
C GLN A 79 12.46 25.95 1.37
N ILE A 80 12.32 25.75 0.07
CA ILE A 80 11.74 24.53 -0.51
C ILE A 80 12.85 23.52 -0.77
N ALA A 81 12.73 22.33 -0.19
CA ALA A 81 13.52 21.15 -0.51
C ALA A 81 12.62 20.10 -1.15
N VAL A 82 13.14 19.36 -2.14
CA VAL A 82 12.39 18.32 -2.84
C VAL A 82 13.10 16.99 -2.60
N ASN A 83 12.35 16.03 -2.05
CA ASN A 83 12.79 14.67 -1.82
C ASN A 83 12.03 13.71 -2.72
N GLU A 84 12.73 12.69 -3.20
CA GLU A 84 12.15 11.61 -4.00
C GLU A 84 11.61 10.50 -3.09
N ILE A 85 10.47 9.92 -3.48
CA ILE A 85 9.86 8.80 -2.77
C ILE A 85 10.43 7.49 -3.31
N SER A 86 10.98 6.65 -2.44
CA SER A 86 11.59 5.36 -2.84
C SER A 86 10.59 4.40 -3.52
N GLN A 87 9.37 4.31 -2.99
CA GLN A 87 8.32 3.43 -3.53
C GLN A 87 7.01 4.22 -3.73
N PRO A 88 6.81 4.81 -4.92
CA PRO A 88 5.63 5.61 -5.20
C PRO A 88 4.33 4.80 -5.18
N GLU A 89 4.43 3.50 -5.49
CA GLU A 89 3.27 2.65 -5.66
C GLU A 89 2.55 2.31 -4.33
N LEU A 90 3.24 2.43 -3.19
CA LEU A 90 2.67 2.19 -1.85
C LEU A 90 1.92 3.41 -1.29
N THR A 91 1.99 4.55 -1.97
CA THR A 91 1.33 5.80 -1.56
C THR A 91 0.00 5.98 -2.28
N SER A 92 -1.07 6.14 -1.49
CA SER A 92 -2.44 6.28 -2.00
C SER A 92 -2.61 7.51 -2.91
N SER A 93 -2.07 8.67 -2.52
CA SER A 93 -2.20 9.93 -3.28
C SER A 93 -1.60 9.89 -4.67
N VAL A 94 -0.39 9.32 -4.79
CA VAL A 94 0.30 9.18 -6.07
C VAL A 94 -0.50 8.24 -6.99
N MET A 95 -0.98 7.13 -6.44
CA MET A 95 -1.77 6.15 -7.16
C MET A 95 -3.12 6.69 -7.62
N CYS A 96 -3.81 7.45 -6.77
CA CYS A 96 -5.06 8.12 -7.12
C CYS A 96 -4.86 9.09 -8.30
N ASN A 97 -3.81 9.91 -8.25
CA ASN A 97 -3.47 10.82 -9.34
C ASN A 97 -3.13 10.10 -10.64
N ARG A 98 -2.42 8.96 -10.56
CA ARG A 98 -2.09 8.15 -11.74
C ARG A 98 -3.33 7.53 -12.36
N LEU A 99 -4.20 6.93 -11.55
CA LEU A 99 -5.46 6.35 -12.02
C LEU A 99 -6.39 7.43 -12.61
N ALA A 100 -6.43 8.61 -11.98
CA ALA A 100 -7.14 9.77 -12.51
C ALA A 100 -6.66 10.15 -13.91
N GLN A 101 -5.35 10.29 -14.11
CA GLN A 101 -4.78 10.62 -15.43
C GLN A 101 -5.11 9.56 -16.50
N LEU A 102 -5.18 8.27 -16.15
CA LEU A 102 -5.52 7.22 -17.11
C LEU A 102 -6.98 7.29 -17.57
N ILE A 103 -7.88 7.62 -16.65
CA ILE A 103 -9.31 7.80 -16.93
C ILE A 103 -9.53 9.12 -17.70
N GLU A 104 -8.83 10.20 -17.33
CA GLU A 104 -8.85 11.49 -18.08
C GLU A 104 -8.39 11.29 -19.53
N ARG A 105 -7.41 10.41 -19.78
CA ARG A 105 -6.94 10.03 -21.12
C ARG A 105 -7.92 9.14 -21.90
N GLY A 106 -9.04 8.71 -21.29
CA GLY A 106 -10.04 7.87 -21.95
C GLY A 106 -9.78 6.36 -21.87
N THR A 107 -8.87 5.90 -21.00
CA THR A 107 -8.72 4.45 -20.77
C THR A 107 -9.97 3.90 -20.10
N ALA A 108 -10.47 2.75 -20.56
CA ALA A 108 -11.61 2.08 -19.91
C ALA A 108 -11.35 1.87 -18.41
N PHE A 109 -12.26 2.35 -17.56
CA PHE A 109 -12.06 2.42 -16.10
C PHE A 109 -11.72 1.06 -15.47
N ARG A 110 -12.31 -0.04 -15.96
CA ARG A 110 -12.00 -1.41 -15.50
C ARG A 110 -10.56 -1.81 -15.79
N ARG A 111 -10.09 -1.52 -17.01
CA ARG A 111 -8.70 -1.82 -17.41
C ARG A 111 -7.72 -1.02 -16.55
N ALA A 112 -7.97 0.28 -16.39
CA ALA A 112 -7.14 1.15 -15.56
C ALA A 112 -7.11 0.65 -14.10
N THR A 113 -8.26 0.29 -13.54
CA THR A 113 -8.36 -0.19 -12.15
C THR A 113 -7.64 -1.53 -11.94
N MET A 114 -7.82 -2.50 -12.84
CA MET A 114 -7.15 -3.79 -12.73
C MET A 114 -5.64 -3.66 -12.85
N TRP A 115 -5.17 -2.81 -13.76
CA TRP A 115 -3.75 -2.54 -13.91
C TRP A 115 -3.16 -1.87 -12.66
N THR A 116 -3.80 -0.81 -12.14
CA THR A 116 -3.36 -0.14 -10.91
C THR A 116 -3.35 -1.08 -9.70
N LEU A 117 -4.38 -1.92 -9.56
CA LEU A 117 -4.47 -2.90 -8.49
C LEU A 117 -3.31 -3.91 -8.53
N GLN A 118 -2.94 -4.40 -9.72
CA GLN A 118 -1.78 -5.28 -9.89
C GLN A 118 -0.47 -4.56 -9.58
N GLN A 119 -0.29 -3.31 -10.02
CA GLN A 119 0.93 -2.54 -9.74
C GLN A 119 1.16 -2.36 -8.24
N ILE A 120 0.11 -2.02 -7.48
CA ILE A 120 0.23 -1.83 -6.02
C ILE A 120 0.56 -3.15 -5.30
N MET A 121 -0.07 -4.26 -5.70
CA MET A 121 0.22 -5.57 -5.10
C MET A 121 1.63 -6.06 -5.44
N ASN A 122 2.10 -5.84 -6.68
CA ASN A 122 3.46 -6.18 -7.09
C ASN A 122 4.52 -5.37 -6.32
N ALA A 123 4.19 -4.15 -5.90
CA ALA A 123 5.05 -3.32 -5.05
C ALA A 123 5.14 -3.80 -3.59
N GLY A 124 4.41 -4.86 -3.21
CA GLY A 124 4.48 -5.47 -1.88
C GLY A 124 3.47 -4.95 -0.87
N ALA A 125 2.34 -4.38 -1.32
CA ALA A 125 1.24 -4.03 -0.42
C ALA A 125 0.62 -5.28 0.23
N MET A 126 0.15 -5.14 1.47
CA MET A 126 -0.58 -6.20 2.18
C MET A 126 -1.97 -6.45 1.57
N GLY A 127 -2.60 -5.37 1.11
CA GLY A 127 -3.88 -5.42 0.42
C GLY A 127 -4.30 -4.05 -0.10
N VAL A 128 -5.19 -4.07 -1.08
CA VAL A 128 -5.63 -2.87 -1.82
C VAL A 128 -7.13 -2.97 -2.06
N GLN A 129 -7.82 -1.84 -1.93
CA GLN A 129 -9.19 -1.68 -2.38
C GLN A 129 -9.32 -0.39 -3.19
N ILE A 130 -9.75 -0.51 -4.44
CA ILE A 130 -10.08 0.61 -5.32
C ILE A 130 -11.59 0.65 -5.47
N THR A 131 -12.18 1.79 -5.16
CA THR A 131 -13.62 2.06 -5.34
C THR A 131 -13.78 3.18 -6.35
N VAL A 132 -14.46 2.88 -7.46
CA VAL A 132 -14.79 3.86 -8.49
C VAL A 132 -16.28 4.12 -8.44
N SER A 133 -16.67 5.39 -8.34
CA SER A 133 -18.07 5.81 -8.21
C SER A 133 -18.36 6.98 -9.16
N GLY A 134 -19.48 6.92 -9.88
CA GLY A 134 -19.89 8.00 -10.78
C GLY A 134 -20.71 7.49 -11.96
N LYS A 135 -20.77 8.28 -13.03
CA LYS A 135 -21.39 7.87 -14.30
C LYS A 135 -20.40 7.05 -15.12
N LEU A 136 -20.43 5.73 -14.97
CA LEU A 136 -19.41 4.82 -15.54
C LEU A 136 -19.74 4.31 -16.95
N ARG A 137 -21.00 3.94 -17.21
CA ARG A 137 -21.43 3.38 -18.51
C ARG A 137 -22.66 4.04 -19.11
N GLY A 138 -23.44 4.75 -18.31
CA GLY A 138 -24.68 5.38 -18.71
C GLY A 138 -24.99 6.56 -17.82
N ASP A 139 -26.19 7.09 -17.95
CA ASP A 139 -26.57 8.32 -17.25
C ASP A 139 -26.76 8.11 -15.73
N ARG A 140 -27.17 6.90 -15.32
CA ARG A 140 -27.30 6.55 -13.90
C ARG A 140 -25.93 6.32 -13.25
N SER A 141 -25.76 6.87 -12.04
CA SER A 141 -24.57 6.62 -11.24
C SER A 141 -24.48 5.15 -10.83
N SER A 142 -23.26 4.62 -10.85
CA SER A 142 -22.93 3.26 -10.42
C SER A 142 -21.62 3.29 -9.64
N PHE A 143 -21.40 2.30 -8.79
CA PHE A 143 -20.13 2.12 -8.09
C PHE A 143 -19.62 0.70 -8.29
N GLU A 144 -18.30 0.55 -8.48
CA GLU A 144 -17.63 -0.74 -8.59
C GLU A 144 -16.47 -0.77 -7.58
N LYS A 145 -16.32 -1.91 -6.88
CA LYS A 145 -15.28 -2.13 -5.87
C LYS A 145 -14.40 -3.28 -6.34
N HIS A 146 -13.09 -3.04 -6.37
CA HIS A 146 -12.09 -4.03 -6.70
C HIS A 146 -11.12 -4.13 -5.53
N SER A 147 -10.97 -5.33 -4.97
CA SER A 147 -10.09 -5.59 -3.84
C SER A 147 -9.20 -6.80 -4.08
N LEU A 148 -7.97 -6.72 -3.60
CA LEU A 148 -7.00 -7.82 -3.62
C LEU A 148 -6.15 -7.79 -2.35
N GLY A 149 -5.76 -8.96 -1.84
CA GLY A 149 -5.00 -9.08 -0.59
C GLY A 149 -5.85 -8.84 0.66
N ILE A 150 -5.18 -8.49 1.76
CA ILE A 150 -5.79 -8.33 3.08
C ILE A 150 -5.87 -6.84 3.43
N LEU A 151 -7.08 -6.33 3.59
CA LEU A 151 -7.33 -4.93 3.97
C LEU A 151 -8.05 -4.87 5.32
N PRO A 152 -7.39 -4.46 6.41
CA PRO A 152 -8.07 -4.22 7.69
C PRO A 152 -9.03 -3.03 7.55
N ARG A 153 -10.26 -3.18 8.05
CA ARG A 153 -11.32 -2.16 7.89
C ARG A 153 -11.66 -1.39 9.15
N ALA A 154 -11.46 -1.98 10.33
CA ALA A 154 -11.89 -1.44 11.60
C ALA A 154 -10.74 -1.43 12.63
N GLY A 155 -10.88 -0.59 13.66
CA GLY A 155 -9.94 -0.48 14.77
C GLY A 155 -8.78 0.47 14.53
N HIS A 156 -7.98 0.69 15.57
CA HIS A 156 -6.81 1.58 15.53
C HIS A 156 -5.78 1.10 14.52
N SER A 157 -5.61 -0.21 14.37
CA SER A 157 -4.70 -0.82 13.39
C SER A 157 -5.03 -0.40 11.97
N ALA A 158 -6.31 -0.26 11.61
CA ALA A 158 -6.71 0.22 10.29
C ALA A 158 -6.29 1.68 10.06
N SER A 159 -6.41 2.56 11.06
CA SER A 159 -6.01 3.97 10.95
C SER A 159 -4.50 4.16 10.79
N VAL A 160 -3.69 3.24 11.32
CA VAL A 160 -2.21 3.31 11.23
C VAL A 160 -1.69 2.66 9.95
N ILE A 161 -2.23 1.49 9.60
CA ILE A 161 -1.75 0.64 8.50
C ILE A 161 -2.26 1.12 7.14
N VAL A 162 -3.53 1.56 7.08
CA VAL A 162 -4.20 1.86 5.82
C VAL A 162 -4.00 3.32 5.45
N ASP A 163 -3.44 3.52 4.27
CA ASP A 163 -3.34 4.81 3.60
C ASP A 163 -4.54 4.95 2.64
N GLU A 164 -5.32 6.02 2.77
CA GLU A 164 -6.55 6.27 2.00
C GLU A 164 -6.50 7.66 1.36
N ASP A 165 -6.79 7.73 0.06
CA ASP A 165 -6.98 9.00 -0.63
C ASP A 165 -8.13 8.91 -1.64
N THR A 166 -8.72 10.07 -1.95
CA THR A 166 -9.83 10.21 -2.89
C THR A 166 -9.52 11.32 -3.90
N THR A 167 -9.77 11.06 -5.17
CA THR A 167 -9.59 12.05 -6.24
C THR A 167 -10.82 12.09 -7.12
N HIS A 168 -11.18 13.30 -7.55
CA HIS A 168 -12.29 13.56 -8.44
C HIS A 168 -11.74 13.81 -9.85
N ILE A 169 -12.37 13.18 -10.83
CA ILE A 169 -11.94 13.18 -12.22
C ILE A 169 -13.00 13.89 -13.05
N PRO A 170 -12.67 14.99 -13.74
CA PRO A 170 -13.58 15.61 -14.68
C PRO A 170 -13.68 14.74 -15.94
N THR A 171 -14.90 14.35 -16.29
CA THR A 171 -15.21 13.65 -17.55
C THR A 171 -16.29 14.43 -18.30
N PRO A 172 -16.46 14.25 -19.62
CA PRO A 172 -17.48 14.96 -20.38
C PRO A 172 -18.92 14.76 -19.83
N MET A 173 -19.19 13.63 -19.18
CA MET A 173 -20.49 13.31 -18.60
C MET A 173 -20.68 13.80 -17.15
N GLY A 174 -19.65 14.39 -16.53
CA GLY A 174 -19.65 14.84 -15.15
C GLY A 174 -18.40 14.40 -14.38
N TYR A 175 -18.52 14.18 -13.06
CA TYR A 175 -17.40 13.76 -12.23
C TYR A 175 -17.43 12.27 -11.90
N ILE A 176 -16.26 11.63 -11.97
CA ILE A 176 -16.03 10.29 -11.44
C ILE A 176 -15.14 10.42 -10.19
N GLY A 177 -15.59 9.86 -9.07
CA GLY A 177 -14.81 9.75 -7.85
C GLY A 177 -14.06 8.42 -7.82
N VAL A 178 -12.76 8.48 -7.53
CA VAL A 178 -11.91 7.32 -7.29
C VAL A 178 -11.38 7.40 -5.87
N ARG A 179 -11.56 6.32 -5.12
CA ARG A 179 -11.03 6.15 -3.76
C ARG A 179 -10.14 4.92 -3.72
N ILE A 180 -8.91 5.08 -3.26
CA ILE A 180 -7.95 3.98 -3.11
C ILE A 180 -7.59 3.84 -1.64
N ARG A 181 -7.63 2.61 -1.13
CA ARG A 181 -7.15 2.22 0.19
C ARG A 181 -6.03 1.20 0.02
N ILE A 182 -4.85 1.50 0.57
CA ILE A 182 -3.65 0.65 0.49
C ILE A 182 -3.22 0.29 1.91
N ALA A 183 -3.15 -1.00 2.22
CA ALA A 183 -2.59 -1.50 3.47
C ALA A 183 -1.09 -1.76 3.30
N ARG A 184 -0.26 -1.07 4.08
CA ARG A 184 1.20 -1.21 4.02
C ARG A 184 1.68 -2.30 4.99
N LYS A 185 2.48 -3.25 4.51
CA LYS A 185 3.01 -4.35 5.34
C LYS A 185 3.94 -3.85 6.45
N GLU A 186 4.74 -2.82 6.19
CA GLU A 186 5.74 -2.26 7.13
C GLU A 186 5.12 -1.66 8.39
N ARG A 187 3.89 -1.14 8.30
CA ARG A 187 3.19 -0.50 9.43
C ARG A 187 2.41 -1.48 10.29
N TYR A 188 2.49 -2.78 9.98
CA TYR A 188 1.82 -3.80 10.77
C TYR A 188 2.53 -3.96 12.11
N ILE A 189 1.83 -3.61 13.19
CA ILE A 189 2.32 -3.78 14.56
C ILE A 189 1.70 -5.09 15.08
N PRO A 190 2.47 -6.17 15.21
CA PRO A 190 1.96 -7.37 15.87
C PRO A 190 1.71 -7.07 17.35
N GLU A 191 0.51 -7.36 17.85
CA GLU A 191 0.17 -7.20 19.27
C GLU A 191 0.97 -8.17 20.16
N PHE A 192 1.39 -9.29 19.57
CA PHE A 192 2.16 -10.31 20.24
C PHE A 192 3.25 -10.81 19.30
N GLU A 193 4.49 -10.56 19.69
CA GLU A 193 5.62 -11.27 19.11
C GLU A 193 5.81 -12.55 19.89
N LEU A 194 5.39 -13.66 19.29
CA LEU A 194 5.75 -14.98 19.76
C LEU A 194 7.27 -15.09 19.63
N LYS A 195 8.00 -14.86 20.73
CA LYS A 195 9.39 -15.30 20.85
C LYS A 195 9.36 -16.82 20.83
N GLY A 196 9.34 -17.39 19.63
CA GLY A 196 9.44 -18.83 19.45
C GLY A 196 10.64 -19.33 20.25
N LYS A 197 10.48 -20.46 20.94
CA LYS A 197 11.63 -21.30 21.29
C LYS A 197 12.44 -21.41 20.00
N LYS A 198 13.71 -21.00 20.03
CA LYS A 198 14.64 -21.29 18.92
C LYS A 198 14.44 -22.77 18.61
N GLU A 199 14.08 -23.11 17.39
CA GLU A 199 14.11 -24.51 16.93
C GLU A 199 15.44 -25.07 17.39
N THR A 200 15.40 -26.01 18.34
CA THR A 200 16.61 -26.67 18.79
C THR A 200 17.16 -27.40 17.57
N LYS A 201 18.49 -27.47 17.41
CA LYS A 201 19.12 -28.10 16.23
C LYS A 201 18.52 -29.48 15.91
N GLU A 202 18.06 -30.19 16.92
CA GLU A 202 17.35 -31.47 16.87
C GLU A 202 16.06 -31.44 16.02
N GLU A 203 15.21 -30.40 16.11
CA GLU A 203 13.98 -30.31 15.31
C GLU A 203 14.27 -30.06 13.82
N ARG A 204 15.38 -29.39 13.50
CA ARG A 204 15.87 -29.23 12.13
C ARG A 204 16.49 -30.51 11.57
N GLU A 205 17.23 -31.25 12.37
CA GLU A 205 17.81 -32.54 11.99
C GLU A 205 16.72 -33.59 11.75
N ILE A 206 15.67 -33.64 12.57
CA ILE A 206 14.52 -34.54 12.37
C ILE A 206 13.76 -34.20 11.07
N ARG A 207 13.66 -32.92 10.70
CA ARG A 207 13.02 -32.48 9.45
C ARG A 207 13.85 -32.82 8.22
N LEU A 208 15.17 -32.62 8.29
CA LEU A 208 16.13 -32.99 7.24
C LEU A 208 16.19 -34.51 7.05
N ALA A 209 16.18 -35.28 8.14
CA ALA A 209 16.13 -36.75 8.07
C ALA A 209 14.82 -37.27 7.46
N LYS A 210 13.68 -36.62 7.74
CA LYS A 210 12.41 -36.92 7.07
C LYS A 210 12.46 -36.63 5.57
N GLU A 211 12.99 -35.47 5.17
CA GLU A 211 13.13 -35.11 3.76
C GLU A 211 14.14 -36.00 3.01
N GLU A 212 15.21 -36.48 3.67
CA GLU A 212 16.12 -37.47 3.09
C GLU A 212 15.47 -38.85 2.97
N SER A 213 14.72 -39.31 3.99
CA SER A 213 13.99 -40.58 3.92
C SER A 213 12.93 -40.59 2.81
N GLU A 214 12.26 -39.47 2.55
CA GLU A 214 11.30 -39.32 1.45
C GLU A 214 11.98 -39.20 0.07
N ARG A 215 13.25 -38.74 0.01
CA ARG A 215 14.01 -38.71 -1.24
C ARG A 215 14.60 -40.08 -1.60
N VAL A 216 14.97 -40.89 -0.62
CA VAL A 216 15.46 -42.26 -0.82
C VAL A 216 14.33 -43.19 -1.25
N ALA A 217 13.10 -43.00 -0.75
CA ALA A 217 11.93 -43.82 -1.10
C ALA A 217 11.37 -43.62 -2.53
N ARG A 218 12.15 -43.11 -3.49
CA ARG A 218 11.67 -42.74 -4.85
C ARG A 218 11.76 -43.86 -5.89
N THR A 219 12.27 -45.04 -5.58
CA THR A 219 12.12 -46.17 -6.50
C THR A 219 10.84 -46.93 -6.18
N GLU A 220 9.93 -46.99 -7.16
CA GLU A 220 8.63 -47.67 -7.05
C GLU A 220 8.77 -49.12 -6.57
N SER A 221 9.91 -49.76 -6.88
CA SER A 221 10.26 -51.12 -6.45
C SER A 221 10.53 -51.30 -4.95
N GLU A 222 10.94 -50.25 -4.23
CA GLU A 222 11.17 -50.32 -2.77
C GLU A 222 9.89 -49.98 -1.98
N GLN A 223 9.04 -49.10 -2.50
CA GLN A 223 7.72 -48.82 -1.92
C GLN A 223 6.81 -50.05 -1.96
N VAL A 224 6.81 -50.80 -3.07
CA VAL A 224 6.02 -52.05 -3.17
C VAL A 224 6.46 -53.07 -2.13
N LYS A 225 7.76 -53.19 -1.82
CA LYS A 225 8.25 -54.13 -0.78
C LYS A 225 7.85 -53.71 0.63
N LEU A 226 7.96 -52.41 0.95
CA LEU A 226 7.56 -51.87 2.25
C LEU A 226 6.05 -51.96 2.51
N ASP A 227 5.23 -51.79 1.46
CA ASP A 227 3.79 -51.97 1.56
C ASP A 227 3.42 -53.46 1.69
N GLN A 228 4.16 -54.36 1.05
CA GLN A 228 3.97 -55.81 1.18
C GLN A 228 4.30 -56.31 2.61
N GLU A 229 5.39 -55.84 3.22
CA GLU A 229 5.74 -56.15 4.62
C GLU A 229 4.73 -55.57 5.62
N LYS A 230 4.13 -54.40 5.33
CA LYS A 230 3.06 -53.84 6.16
C LYS A 230 1.74 -54.60 6.04
N ILE A 231 1.44 -55.15 4.86
CA ILE A 231 0.27 -55.99 4.64
C ILE A 231 0.43 -57.33 5.38
N GLU A 232 1.66 -57.87 5.46
CA GLU A 232 1.94 -59.08 6.26
C GLU A 232 1.90 -58.84 7.78
N GLN A 233 2.16 -57.62 8.25
CA GLN A 233 2.07 -57.25 9.68
C GLN A 233 0.69 -56.80 10.14
N MET A 234 -0.25 -56.57 9.21
CA MET A 234 -1.65 -56.35 9.57
C MET A 234 -2.31 -57.72 9.75
N ASP A 235 -2.31 -58.22 10.98
CA ASP A 235 -3.04 -59.40 11.40
C ASP A 235 -4.44 -59.41 10.75
N THR A 236 -4.72 -60.46 9.96
CA THR A 236 -6.05 -60.69 9.42
C THR A 236 -7.04 -60.75 10.58
N MET A 237 -8.17 -60.07 10.43
CA MET A 237 -9.24 -59.95 11.44
C MET A 237 -9.69 -61.30 12.06
N ASP A 238 -9.36 -62.42 11.42
CA ASP A 238 -9.59 -63.79 11.88
C ASP A 238 -8.72 -64.18 13.11
N GLU A 239 -7.49 -63.67 13.25
CA GLU A 239 -6.61 -63.97 14.40
C GLU A 239 -7.00 -63.20 15.68
N VAL A 240 -7.70 -62.08 15.52
CA VAL A 240 -8.23 -61.28 16.63
C VAL A 240 -9.49 -61.92 17.22
N GLU A 241 -10.31 -62.60 16.40
CA GLU A 241 -11.49 -63.34 16.86
C GLU A 241 -11.14 -64.62 17.65
N GLU A 242 -10.03 -65.31 17.33
CA GLU A 242 -9.60 -66.49 18.10
C GLU A 242 -9.05 -66.16 19.49
N LYS A 243 -8.51 -64.96 19.70
CA LYS A 243 -8.01 -64.50 21.03
C LYS A 243 -9.12 -64.02 21.97
N LEU A 244 -10.37 -63.91 21.49
CA LEU A 244 -11.52 -63.39 22.25
C LEU A 244 -12.57 -64.46 22.63
N LYS A 245 -12.34 -65.74 22.32
CA LYS A 245 -13.09 -66.90 22.86
C LYS A 245 -12.40 -67.49 24.08
#